data_AF-A0A6J5B1H6-F1
#
_entry.id   AF-A0A6J5B1H6-F1
#
_cell.length_a   1.000
_cell.length_b   1.000
_cell.length_c   1.000
_cell.angle_alpha   90.00
_cell.angle_beta   90.00
_cell.angle_gamma   90.00
#
_symmetry.space_group_name_H-M   'P 1'
#
loop_
_entity.id
_entity.type
_entity.pdbx_description
1 polymer ?
#
loop_
_entity_poly.entity_id
_entity_poly.type
_entity_poly.pdbx_seq_one_letter_code
_entity_poly.pdbx_strand_id
1 'polypeptide(L)' 'MITITGINGQKHHLSAAAIASVTDASPSSQWHGIRAIVKLFDKSIIEAQEPAQQIAAAVEDQS' A
#
# COMPACT_ATOMS: atom_id res chain seq x y z
N MET A 1 -3.26 -4.07 12.83
CA MET A 1 -3.47 -4.68 11.50
C MET A 1 -3.87 -3.60 10.49
N ILE A 2 -3.19 -3.54 9.35
CA ILE A 2 -3.48 -2.65 8.22
C ILE A 2 -4.14 -3.47 7.12
N THR A 3 -5.18 -2.92 6.49
CA THR A 3 -5.83 -3.53 5.33
C THR A 3 -5.54 -2.68 4.10
N ILE A 4 -5.02 -3.31 3.05
CA ILE A 4 -4.68 -2.66 1.78
C ILE A 4 -5.41 -3.38 0.65
N THR A 5 -6.06 -2.63 -0.23
CA THR A 5 -6.78 -3.18 -1.38
C THR A 5 -5.87 -3.13 -2.60
N GLY A 6 -5.45 -4.30 -3.06
CA GLY A 6 -4.65 -4.40 -4.28
C GLY A 6 -5.45 -4.07 -5.53
N ILE A 7 -4.76 -3.86 -6.65
CA ILE A 7 -5.36 -3.43 -7.91
C ILE A 7 -6.45 -4.37 -8.46
N ASN A 8 -6.39 -5.67 -8.13
CA ASN A 8 -7.41 -6.64 -8.53
C ASN A 8 -8.56 -6.76 -7.50
N GLY A 9 -8.64 -5.85 -6.53
CA GLY A 9 -9.66 -5.83 -5.47
C GLY A 9 -9.41 -6.80 -4.32
N GLN A 10 -8.28 -7.53 -4.34
CA GLN A 10 -7.90 -8.42 -3.25
C GLN A 10 -7.48 -7.62 -2.02
N LYS A 11 -7.89 -8.07 -0.84
CA LYS A 11 -7.52 -7.43 0.44
C LYS A 11 -6.29 -8.11 1.04
N HIS A 12 -5.28 -7.32 1.34
CA HIS A 12 -4.09 -7.74 2.05
C HIS A 12 -4.18 -7.26 3.50
N HIS A 13 -4.13 -8.20 4.44
CA HIS A 13 -4.10 -7.89 5.87
C HIS A 13 -2.68 -8.05 6.39
N LEU A 14 -2.08 -6.95 6.80
CA LEU A 14 -0.66 -6.88 7.12
C LEU A 14 -0.45 -6.31 8.53
N SER A 15 0.67 -6.69 9.15
CA SER A 15 1.21 -5.93 10.27
C SER A 15 1.83 -4.63 9.78
N ALA A 16 1.72 -3.54 10.56
CA ALA A 16 2.43 -2.30 10.27
C ALA A 16 3.94 -2.55 10.13
N ALA A 17 4.51 -3.42 10.96
CA ALA A 17 5.92 -3.80 10.94
C ALA A 17 6.34 -4.59 9.69
N ALA A 18 5.40 -5.11 8.88
CA ALA A 18 5.72 -5.82 7.64
C ALA A 18 5.99 -4.85 6.47
N ILE A 19 5.54 -3.60 6.58
CA ILE A 19 5.65 -2.58 5.53
C ILE A 19 7.02 -1.92 5.61
N ALA A 20 7.78 -2.02 4.53
CA ALA A 20 9.10 -1.40 4.40
C ALA A 20 9.01 0.04 3.87
N SER A 21 8.11 0.31 2.93
CA SER A 21 7.89 1.65 2.40
C SER A 21 6.53 1.79 1.72
N VAL A 22 6.00 3.02 1.73
CA VAL A 22 4.79 3.40 1.00
C VAL A 22 5.13 4.63 0.15
N THR A 23 4.83 4.58 -1.16
CA THR A 23 5.09 5.69 -2.09
C THR A 23 3.91 5.88 -3.03
N ASP A 24 3.67 7.11 -3.49
CA ASP A 24 2.66 7.36 -4.53
C ASP A 24 3.01 6.61 -5.82
N ALA A 25 1.96 6.14 -6.50
CA ALA A 25 2.10 5.53 -7.80
C ALA A 25 2.43 6.59 -8.86
N SER A 26 3.17 6.20 -9.90
CA SER A 26 3.45 7.09 -11.04
C SER A 26 2.16 7.51 -11.76
N PRO A 27 2.15 8.64 -12.49
CA PRO A 27 0.96 9.08 -13.23
C PRO A 27 0.41 8.02 -14.21
N SER A 28 1.30 7.25 -14.85
CA SER A 28 0.88 6.14 -15.73
C SER A 28 0.15 5.04 -14.97
N SER A 29 0.61 4.70 -13.76
CA SER A 29 -0.02 3.67 -12.92
C SER A 29 -1.36 4.14 -12.35
N GLN A 30 -1.47 5.45 -12.04
CA GLN A 30 -2.71 6.07 -11.60
C GLN A 30 -3.82 6.00 -12.65
N TRP A 31 -3.48 6.07 -13.94
CA TRP A 31 -4.44 5.84 -15.03
C TRP A 31 -5.10 4.46 -14.96
N HIS A 32 -4.39 3.47 -14.43
CA HIS A 32 -4.89 2.11 -14.26
C HIS A 32 -5.58 1.88 -12.91
N GLY A 33 -5.71 2.91 -12.07
CA GLY A 33 -6.37 2.82 -10.76
C GLY A 33 -5.43 2.51 -9.58
N ILE A 34 -4.12 2.41 -9.82
CA ILE A 34 -3.12 2.23 -8.77
C ILE A 34 -2.78 3.59 -8.17
N ARG A 35 -3.04 3.79 -6.88
CA ARG A 35 -2.78 5.06 -6.19
C ARG A 35 -1.49 5.05 -5.37
N ALA A 36 -1.05 3.88 -4.90
CA ALA A 36 0.20 3.73 -4.16
C ALA A 36 0.93 2.43 -4.50
N ILE A 37 2.24 2.44 -4.27
CA ILE A 37 3.10 1.27 -4.31
C ILE A 37 3.58 1.00 -2.88
N VAL A 38 3.21 -0.16 -2.35
CA VAL A 38 3.57 -0.61 -1.01
C VAL A 38 4.59 -1.72 -1.15
N LYS A 39 5.77 -1.52 -0.55
CA LYS A 39 6.83 -2.54 -0.50
C LYS A 39 6.88 -3.14 0.89
N LEU A 40 6.95 -4.45 0.95
CA LEU A 40 7.10 -5.21 2.19
C LEU A 40 8.55 -5.65 2.38
N PHE A 41 8.94 -5.97 3.61
CA PHE A 41 10.31 -6.42 3.92
C PHE A 41 10.68 -7.77 3.30
N ASP A 42 9.68 -8.60 2.97
CA ASP A 42 9.86 -9.87 2.25
C ASP A 42 10.08 -9.70 0.74
N LYS A 43 10.18 -8.45 0.26
CA LYS A 43 10.30 -8.02 -1.14
C LYS A 43 9.01 -8.12 -1.96
N SER A 44 7.89 -8.45 -1.34
CA SER A 44 6.58 -8.38 -2.00
C SER A 44 6.20 -6.92 -2.27
N ILE A 45 5.47 -6.70 -3.37
CA ILE A 45 4.95 -5.40 -3.77
C ILE A 45 3.44 -5.50 -3.89
N ILE A 46 2.74 -4.52 -3.33
CA ILE A 46 1.29 -4.34 -3.49
C ILE A 46 1.05 -3.02 -4.22
N GLU A 47 0.43 -3.14 -5.39
CA GLU A 47 -0.14 -2.02 -6.12
C GLU A 47 -1.51 -1.71 -5.52
N ALA A 48 -1.57 -0.67 -4.71
CA ALA A 48 -2.72 -0.35 -3.86
C ALA A 48 -3.67 0.64 -4.54
N GLN A 49 -4.96 0.49 -4.25
CA GLN A 49 -5.99 1.44 -4.68
C GLN A 49 -6.15 2.62 -3.72
N GLU A 50 -5.67 2.50 -2.49
CA GLU A 50 -5.65 3.60 -1.52
C GLU A 50 -4.46 4.55 -1.77
N PRO A 51 -4.62 5.86 -1.53
CA PRO A 51 -3.52 6.82 -1.61
C PRO A 51 -2.40 6.50 -0.61
N ALA A 52 -1.15 6.82 -0.97
CA ALA A 52 0.01 6.52 -0.12
C ALA A 52 -0.10 7.16 1.26
N GLN A 53 -0.60 8.40 1.32
CA GLN A 53 -0.78 9.14 2.56
C GLN A 53 -1.79 8.48 3.52
N GLN A 54 -2.86 7.88 3.00
CA GLN A 54 -3.83 7.16 3.82
C GLN A 54 -3.21 5.90 4.43
N ILE A 55 -2.43 5.17 3.64
CA ILE A 55 -1.75 3.95 4.10
C ILE A 55 -0.67 4.31 5.13
N ALA A 56 0.12 5.37 4.88
CA ALA A 56 1.15 5.83 5.80
C ALA A 56 0.57 6.24 7.16
N ALA A 57 -0.53 6.99 7.18
CA ALA A 57 -1.22 7.34 8.43
C ALA A 57 -1.69 6.10 9.21
N ALA A 58 -2.17 5.06 8.52
CA ALA A 58 -2.56 3.80 9.15
C ALA A 58 -1.38 2.98 9.68
N VAL A 59 -0.18 3.15 9.11
CA VAL A 59 1.07 2.60 9.64
C VAL A 59 1.46 3.30 10.93
N GLU A 60 1.46 4.63 10.92
CA GLU A 60 1.86 5.46 12.06
C GLU A 60 0.95 5.26 13.28
N ASP A 61 -0.37 5.13 13.08
CA ASP A 61 -1.35 4.89 14.15
C ASP A 61 -1.17 3.52 14.85
N GLN A 62 -0.40 2.61 14.24
CA GLN A 62 -0.18 1.25 14.75
C GLN A 62 1.27 0.93 15.13
N SER A 63 2.15 1.93 15.09
CA SER A 63 3.56 1.83 15.51
C SER A 63 3.80 2.20 16.96
#